data_AF-W4M714-F1
#
_entry.id   AF-W4M714-F1
#
_cell.length_a   1.000
_cell.length_b   1.000
_cell.length_c   1.000
_cell.angle_alpha   90.00
_cell.angle_beta   90.00
_cell.angle_gamma   90.00
#
_symmetry.space_group_name_H-M   'P 1'
#
loop_
_entity.id
_entity.type
_entity.pdbx_description
1 polymer ?
#
loop_
_entity_poly.entity_id
_entity_poly.type
_entity_poly.pdbx_seq_one_letter_code
_entity_poly.pdbx_strand_id
1 'polypeptide(L)' 'MDNEQLELANKRLAARDQDGDGKISLEELIEFYVNDEQLQSYFSKSDLEEMAKESFQKLDTDKSGFITINELI' A
#
# COMPACT_ATOMS: atom_id res chain seq x y z
N MET A 1 13.96 1.39 18.19
CA MET A 1 13.11 1.59 17.00
C MET A 1 13.32 3.04 16.61
N ASP A 2 13.98 3.29 15.50
CA ASP A 2 14.28 4.66 15.06
C ASP A 2 12.97 5.39 14.74
N ASN A 3 12.72 6.52 15.41
CA ASN A 3 11.49 7.33 15.25
C ASN A 3 11.24 7.73 13.78
N GLU A 4 12.29 7.82 12.97
CA GLU A 4 12.23 8.24 11.57
C GLU A 4 11.58 7.18 10.66
N GLN A 5 11.87 5.90 10.91
CA GLN A 5 11.25 4.77 10.19
C GLN A 5 9.75 4.70 10.48
N LEU A 6 9.36 4.92 11.74
CA LEU A 6 7.96 4.94 12.16
C LEU A 6 7.20 6.12 11.55
N GLU A 7 7.83 7.29 11.45
CA GLU A 7 7.22 8.47 10.84
C GLU A 7 7.02 8.29 9.32
N LEU A 8 7.99 7.66 8.64
CA LEU A 8 7.87 7.34 7.21
C LEU A 8 6.81 6.27 6.95
N ALA A 9 6.76 5.24 7.79
CA ALA A 9 5.74 4.20 7.72
C ALA A 9 4.34 4.79 7.95
N ASN A 10 4.17 5.64 8.98
CA ASN A 10 2.90 6.35 9.22
C ASN A 10 2.48 7.22 8.03
N LYS A 11 3.41 7.95 7.41
CA LYS A 11 3.10 8.77 6.22
C LYS A 11 2.68 7.92 5.03
N ARG A 12 3.35 6.80 4.80
CA ARG A 12 2.99 5.84 3.73
C ARG A 12 1.65 5.17 4.00
N LEU A 13 1.37 4.86 5.26
CA LEU A 13 0.13 4.25 5.70
C LEU A 13 -1.02 5.24 5.55
N ALA A 14 -0.91 6.44 6.11
CA ALA A 14 -1.93 7.48 6.01
C ALA A 14 -2.23 7.96 4.58
N ALA A 15 -1.30 7.78 3.64
CA ALA A 15 -1.53 8.09 2.23
C ALA A 15 -2.35 7.01 1.49
N ARG A 16 -2.49 5.81 2.07
CA ARG A 16 -3.07 4.62 1.43
C ARG A 16 -4.25 4.03 2.19
N ASP A 17 -4.27 4.18 3.51
CA ASP A 17 -5.35 3.83 4.42
C ASP A 17 -6.51 4.82 4.21
N GLN A 18 -7.53 4.39 3.46
CA GLN A 18 -8.66 5.23 3.11
C GLN A 18 -9.78 5.16 4.14
N ASP A 19 -9.96 4.00 4.78
CA ASP A 19 -11.01 3.78 5.77
C ASP A 19 -10.59 4.18 7.20
N GLY A 20 -9.29 4.43 7.42
CA GLY A 20 -8.72 4.93 8.66
C GLY A 20 -8.58 3.85 9.73
N ASP A 21 -8.57 2.57 9.35
CA ASP A 21 -8.49 1.45 10.28
C ASP A 21 -7.06 1.12 10.75
N GLY A 22 -6.06 1.86 10.25
CA GLY A 22 -4.67 1.75 10.65
C GLY A 22 -3.90 0.63 9.95
N LYS A 23 -4.46 0.07 8.89
CA LYS A 23 -3.83 -0.93 8.02
C LYS A 23 -4.22 -0.65 6.56
N ILE A 24 -3.60 -1.36 5.63
CA ILE A 24 -3.90 -1.22 4.20
C ILE A 24 -4.40 -2.56 3.69
N SER A 25 -5.64 -2.60 3.21
CA SER A 25 -6.22 -3.74 2.50
C SER A 25 -5.69 -3.84 1.06
N LEU A 26 -5.85 -5.01 0.44
CA LEU A 26 -5.48 -5.18 -0.97
C LEU A 26 -6.29 -4.25 -1.86
N GLU A 27 -7.58 -4.08 -1.57
CA GLU A 27 -8.48 -3.20 -2.30
C GLU A 27 -8.00 -1.74 -2.25
N GLU A 28 -7.65 -1.23 -1.07
CA GLU A 28 -7.13 0.14 -0.91
C GLU A 28 -5.80 0.34 -1.65
N LEU A 29 -4.92 -0.66 -1.61
CA LEU A 29 -3.67 -0.59 -2.37
C LEU A 29 -3.91 -0.61 -3.88
N ILE A 30 -4.86 -1.42 -4.36
CA ILE A 30 -5.26 -1.43 -5.77
C ILE A 30 -5.81 -0.06 -6.13
N GLU A 31 -6.78 0.47 -5.38
CA GLU A 31 -7.38 1.77 -5.63
C GLU A 31 -6.34 2.90 -5.65
N PHE A 32 -5.35 2.86 -4.76
CA PHE A 32 -4.25 3.81 -4.76
C PHE A 32 -3.47 3.79 -6.10
N TYR A 33 -3.12 2.61 -6.60
CA TYR A 33 -2.39 2.48 -7.86
C TYR A 33 -3.25 2.82 -9.07
N VAL A 34 -4.49 2.33 -9.12
CA VAL A 34 -5.37 2.56 -10.26
C VAL A 34 -5.88 3.99 -10.33
N ASN A 35 -5.89 4.77 -9.25
CA ASN A 35 -6.31 6.18 -9.26
C ASN A 35 -5.14 7.17 -9.40
N ASP A 36 -3.89 6.70 -9.48
CA ASP A 36 -2.74 7.57 -9.68
C ASP A 36 -2.62 8.00 -11.16
N GLU A 37 -2.84 9.30 -11.43
CA GLU A 37 -2.82 9.87 -12.79
C GLU A 37 -1.47 9.71 -13.50
N GLN A 38 -0.36 9.71 -12.76
CA GLN A 38 0.96 9.52 -13.36
C GLN A 38 1.11 8.07 -13.81
N LEU A 39 0.73 7.11 -12.96
CA LEU A 39 0.80 5.71 -13.29
C LEU A 39 -0.14 5.32 -14.43
N GLN A 40 -1.37 5.87 -14.46
CA GLN A 40 -2.30 5.68 -15.58
C GLN A 40 -1.75 6.16 -16.93
N SER A 41 -0.81 7.10 -16.93
CA SER A 41 -0.17 7.58 -18.17
C SER A 41 0.84 6.59 -18.77
N TYR A 42 1.31 5.63 -17.97
CA TYR A 42 2.33 4.65 -18.38
C TYR A 42 1.83 3.20 -18.39
N PHE A 43 0.81 2.88 -17.59
CA PHE A 43 0.35 1.52 -17.35
C PHE A 43 -1.15 1.40 -17.55
N SER A 44 -1.60 0.22 -17.98
CA SER A 44 -3.04 -0.08 -18.03
C SER A 44 -3.58 -0.37 -16.63
N LYS A 45 -4.90 -0.26 -16.46
CA LYS A 45 -5.55 -0.60 -15.19
C LYS A 45 -5.18 -2.02 -14.71
N SER A 46 -5.11 -2.99 -15.61
CA SER A 46 -4.72 -4.38 -15.27
C SER A 46 -3.27 -4.48 -14.79
N ASP A 47 -2.35 -3.72 -15.40
CA ASP A 47 -0.95 -3.69 -14.96
C ASP A 47 -0.85 -3.10 -13.54
N LEU A 48 -1.62 -2.05 -13.27
CA LEU A 48 -1.66 -1.40 -11.95
C LEU A 48 -2.24 -2.31 -10.87
N GLU A 49 -3.31 -3.05 -11.19
CA GLU A 49 -3.86 -4.08 -10.31
C GLU A 49 -2.84 -5.20 -10.02
N GLU A 50 -2.06 -5.62 -11.01
CA GLU A 50 -1.02 -6.63 -10.83
C GLU A 50 0.15 -6.10 -9.99
N MET A 51 0.62 -4.89 -10.25
CA MET A 51 1.66 -4.22 -9.47
C MET A 51 1.26 -4.03 -8.00
N ALA A 52 0.00 -3.67 -7.75
CA ALA A 52 -0.54 -3.56 -6.40
C ALA A 52 -0.54 -4.93 -5.70
N LYS A 53 -1.02 -5.99 -6.36
CA LYS A 53 -1.00 -7.36 -5.83
C LYS A 53 0.39 -7.87 -5.52
N GLU A 54 1.36 -7.64 -6.40
CA GLU A 54 2.76 -8.02 -6.15
C GLU A 54 3.35 -7.26 -4.96
N SER A 55 3.08 -5.95 -4.88
CA SER A 55 3.54 -5.11 -3.78
C SER A 55 2.91 -5.56 -2.46
N PHE A 56 1.62 -5.92 -2.50
CA PHE A 56 0.90 -6.45 -1.36
C PHE A 56 1.52 -7.74 -0.85
N GLN A 57 1.75 -8.72 -1.72
CA GLN A 57 2.36 -10.00 -1.34
C GLN A 57 3.78 -9.87 -0.78
N LYS A 58 4.52 -8.83 -1.16
CA LYS A 58 5.86 -8.55 -0.64
C LYS A 58 5.81 -7.90 0.74
N LEU A 59 4.76 -7.14 1.05
CA LEU A 59 4.62 -6.40 2.31
C LEU A 59 3.86 -7.21 3.37
N ASP A 60 2.75 -7.86 3.00
CA ASP A 60 1.94 -8.77 3.83
C ASP A 60 2.72 -10.05 4.14
N THR A 61 3.71 -9.92 5.01
CA THR A 61 4.70 -10.95 5.33
C THR A 61 4.09 -12.00 6.24
N ASP A 62 3.18 -11.57 7.11
CA ASP A 62 2.45 -12.47 8.01
C ASP A 62 1.22 -13.13 7.34
N LYS A 63 0.89 -12.70 6.11
CA LYS A 63 -0.25 -13.19 5.32
C LYS A 63 -1.58 -13.00 6.05
N SER A 64 -1.69 -11.93 6.83
CA SER A 64 -2.91 -11.55 7.52
C SER A 64 -3.97 -11.02 6.55
N GLY A 65 -3.58 -10.68 5.32
CA GLY A 65 -4.44 -10.03 4.35
C GLY A 65 -4.56 -8.54 4.58
N PHE A 66 -3.64 -7.94 5.35
CA PHE A 66 -3.54 -6.51 5.56
C PHE A 66 -2.07 -6.11 5.74
N ILE A 67 -1.67 -4.95 5.20
CA ILE A 67 -0.35 -4.39 5.48
C ILE A 67 -0.46 -3.49 6.70
N THR A 68 0.28 -3.83 7.74
CA THR A 68 0.35 -3.06 8.98
C THR A 68 1.57 -2.15 9.01
N ILE A 69 1.58 -1.18 9.94
CA ILE A 69 2.75 -0.30 10.12
C ILE A 69 4.05 -1.07 10.39
N ASN A 70 3.96 -2.24 11.03
CA ASN A 70 5.11 -3.08 11.36
C ASN A 70 5.73 -3.73 10.11
N GLU A 71 4.97 -3.85 9.02
CA GLU A 71 5.41 -4.41 7.74
C GLU A 71 5.96 -3.34 6.79
N LEU A 72 5.84 -2.06 7.17
CA LEU A 72 6.34 -0.91 6.42
C LEU A 72 7.69 -0.36 6.94
N ILE A 73 8.22 -0.93 8.03
CA ILE A 73 9.45 -0.51 8.72
C ILE A 73 10.62 -1.48 8.51
#